data_AF-A0A3E2N5Y7-F1
#
_entry.id   AF-A0A3E2N5Y7-F1
#
_cell.length_a   1.000
_cell.length_b   1.000
_cell.length_c   1.000
_cell.angle_alpha   90.00
_cell.angle_beta   90.00
_cell.angle_gamma   90.00
#
_symmetry.space_group_name_H-M   'P 1'
#
loop_
_entity.id
_entity.type
_entity.pdbx_description
1 polymer ?
#
loop_
_entity_poly.entity_id
_entity_poly.type
_entity_poly.pdbx_seq_one_letter_code
_entity_poly.pdbx_strand_id
1 'polypeptide(L)'
;MINIYGNVGETWVLIKELKLEALSLTDVGSEFKIKDYYSIPHGYASIEYNGILLFIPDRVFEEHFIRLSEYKKYYQLGDRIMINANGNFSTYLIENITGAGHYVTLELEQD
;
A
#
# COMPACT_ATOMS: atom_id res chain seq x y z
N MET A 1 -14.51 -8.66 9.63
CA MET A 1 -15.21 -7.94 8.55
C MET A 1 -15.14 -6.48 8.91
N ILE A 2 -14.22 -5.73 8.31
CA ILE A 2 -14.12 -4.29 8.55
C ILE A 2 -15.22 -3.63 7.72
N ASN A 3 -16.06 -2.81 8.34
CA ASN A 3 -17.08 -2.06 7.61
C ASN A 3 -16.39 -0.88 6.90
N ILE A 4 -16.06 -1.03 5.63
CA ILE A 4 -15.34 0.01 4.86
C ILE A 4 -16.22 1.25 4.62
N TYR A 5 -17.54 1.08 4.67
CA TYR A 5 -18.53 2.14 4.49
C TYR A 5 -18.41 3.30 5.50
N GLY A 6 -17.86 3.05 6.70
CA GLY A 6 -17.65 4.06 7.73
C GLY A 6 -16.31 4.80 7.65
N ASN A 7 -15.45 4.45 6.69
CA ASN A 7 -14.07 4.90 6.61
C ASN A 7 -13.86 6.03 5.58
N VAL A 8 -14.93 6.74 5.20
CA VAL A 8 -14.86 7.86 4.24
C VAL A 8 -13.78 8.87 4.68
N GLY A 9 -12.89 9.23 3.76
CA GLY A 9 -11.76 10.11 4.01
C GLY A 9 -10.50 9.41 4.53
N GLU A 10 -10.57 8.15 4.98
CA GLU A 10 -9.37 7.37 5.29
C GLU A 10 -8.51 7.17 4.04
N THR A 11 -7.20 7.21 4.23
CA THR A 11 -6.22 6.94 3.18
C THR A 11 -5.68 5.53 3.34
N TRP A 12 -5.65 4.81 2.23
CA TRP A 12 -5.22 3.44 2.09
C TRP A 12 -4.14 3.34 1.02
N VAL A 13 -3.26 2.38 1.13
CA VAL A 13 -2.12 2.22 0.24
C VAL A 13 -2.22 0.87 -0.47
N LEU A 14 -2.02 0.87 -1.79
CA LEU A 14 -1.92 -0.35 -2.57
C LEU A 14 -0.63 -1.09 -2.20
N ILE A 15 -0.73 -2.28 -1.61
CA ILE A 15 0.43 -3.09 -1.22
C ILE A 15 0.67 -4.28 -2.16
N LYS A 16 -0.28 -4.57 -3.04
CA LYS A 16 -0.22 -5.66 -4.02
C LYS A 16 -0.98 -5.25 -5.27
N GLU A 17 -0.39 -5.45 -6.45
CA GLU A 17 -1.04 -5.17 -7.73
C GLU A 17 -2.47 -5.74 -7.77
N LEU A 18 -3.44 -4.91 -8.13
CA LEU A 18 -4.83 -5.32 -8.32
C LEU A 18 -5.12 -5.44 -9.80
N LYS A 19 -5.46 -6.65 -10.26
CA LYS A 19 -5.89 -6.92 -11.64
C LYS A 19 -7.27 -7.56 -11.62
N LEU A 20 -8.28 -6.82 -12.08
CA LEU A 20 -9.68 -7.23 -12.17
C LEU A 20 -10.21 -6.92 -13.55
N GLU A 21 -10.25 -7.91 -14.44
CA GLU A 21 -10.69 -7.74 -15.84
C GLU A 21 -10.03 -6.54 -16.53
N ALA A 22 -10.76 -5.45 -16.74
CA ALA A 22 -10.29 -4.22 -17.37
C ALA A 22 -9.58 -3.24 -16.42
N LEU A 23 -9.67 -3.46 -15.09
CA LEU A 23 -9.02 -2.64 -14.08
C LEU A 23 -7.64 -3.22 -13.74
N SER A 24 -6.59 -2.41 -13.88
CA SER A 24 -5.24 -2.74 -13.42
C SER A 24 -4.67 -1.57 -12.62
N LEU A 25 -4.46 -1.79 -11.33
CA LEU A 25 -3.71 -0.90 -10.44
C LEU A 25 -2.38 -1.59 -10.13
N THR A 26 -1.29 -1.11 -10.74
CA THR A 26 0.03 -1.75 -10.66
C THR A 26 1.04 -0.96 -9.84
N ASP A 27 0.72 0.28 -9.50
CA ASP A 27 1.63 1.19 -8.80
C ASP A 27 1.57 0.95 -7.28
N VAL A 28 2.30 -0.07 -6.82
CA VAL A 28 2.39 -0.42 -5.39
C VAL A 28 3.06 0.74 -4.63
N GLY A 29 2.48 1.10 -3.49
CA GLY A 29 2.86 2.28 -2.70
C GLY A 29 2.00 3.52 -2.96
N SER A 30 1.20 3.54 -4.03
CA SER A 30 0.26 4.64 -4.27
C SER A 30 -0.83 4.73 -3.20
N GLU A 31 -1.15 5.97 -2.82
CA GLU A 31 -2.17 6.30 -1.83
C GLU A 31 -3.54 6.55 -2.48
N PHE A 32 -4.60 6.03 -1.85
CA PHE A 32 -5.98 6.14 -2.30
C PHE A 32 -6.87 6.56 -1.13
N LYS A 33 -7.75 7.53 -1.37
CA LYS A 33 -8.74 7.98 -0.37
C LYS A 33 -10.06 7.27 -0.58
N ILE A 34 -10.65 6.76 0.50
CA ILE A 34 -12.03 6.28 0.48
C ILE A 34 -12.95 7.48 0.22
N LYS A 35 -13.75 7.40 -0.84
CA LYS A 35 -14.71 8.44 -1.19
C LYS A 35 -16.10 8.11 -0.68
N ASP A 36 -16.88 9.16 -0.51
CA ASP A 36 -18.30 9.03 -0.23
C ASP A 36 -19.06 8.86 -1.54
N TYR A 37 -20.03 7.95 -1.56
CA TYR A 37 -20.96 7.84 -2.65
C TYR A 37 -22.32 7.34 -2.14
N TYR A 38 -23.36 8.08 -2.47
CA TYR A 38 -24.71 7.97 -1.89
C TYR A 38 -25.40 6.61 -2.12
N SER A 39 -24.79 5.70 -2.89
CA SER A 39 -25.34 4.39 -3.25
C SER A 39 -24.26 3.33 -3.49
N ILE A 40 -23.18 3.32 -2.68
CA ILE A 40 -22.21 2.22 -2.77
C ILE A 40 -22.96 0.91 -2.45
N PRO A 41 -22.89 -0.13 -3.28
CA PRO A 41 -23.47 -1.41 -2.90
C PRO A 41 -22.84 -1.90 -1.59
N HIS A 42 -23.62 -2.45 -0.65
CA HIS A 42 -23.05 -3.02 0.57
C HIS A 42 -21.96 -4.05 0.21
N GLY A 43 -20.82 -4.00 0.92
CA GLY A 43 -19.69 -4.88 0.67
C GLY A 43 -18.69 -4.39 -0.39
N TYR A 44 -18.68 -3.09 -0.68
CA TYR A 44 -17.72 -2.47 -1.60
C TYR A 44 -17.05 -1.24 -0.98
N ALA A 45 -15.74 -1.12 -1.23
CA ALA A 45 -14.95 0.08 -1.05
C ALA A 45 -15.10 0.99 -2.26
N SER A 46 -15.06 2.30 -2.06
CA SER A 46 -15.04 3.27 -3.16
C SER A 46 -13.80 4.16 -3.10
N ILE A 47 -13.03 4.19 -4.19
CA ILE A 47 -11.81 4.99 -4.32
C ILE A 47 -11.83 5.80 -5.62
N GLU A 48 -11.20 6.96 -5.62
CA GLU A 48 -10.99 7.75 -6.84
C GLU A 48 -9.65 7.39 -7.48
N TYR A 49 -9.67 7.08 -8.78
CA TYR A 49 -8.48 6.84 -9.58
C TYR A 49 -8.63 7.52 -10.94
N ASN A 50 -7.70 8.42 -11.28
CA ASN A 50 -7.74 9.21 -12.52
C ASN A 50 -9.08 9.93 -12.77
N GLY A 51 -9.69 10.47 -11.71
CA GLY A 51 -10.98 11.15 -11.77
C GLY A 51 -12.20 10.23 -11.95
N ILE A 52 -12.01 8.92 -11.92
CA ILE A 52 -13.06 7.90 -11.99
C ILE A 52 -13.24 7.28 -10.61
N LEU A 53 -14.49 7.13 -10.19
CA LEU A 53 -14.83 6.41 -8.97
C LEU A 53 -14.88 4.90 -9.25
N LEU A 54 -14.05 4.15 -8.55
CA LEU A 54 -13.98 2.69 -8.64
C LEU A 54 -14.67 2.06 -7.43
N PHE A 55 -15.44 1.00 -7.68
CA PHE A 55 -16.04 0.18 -6.63
C PHE A 55 -15.35 -1.18 -6.60
N ILE A 56 -14.71 -1.50 -5.48
CA ILE A 56 -13.95 -2.74 -5.31
C ILE A 56 -14.60 -3.54 -4.17
N PRO A 57 -14.93 -4.83 -4.34
CA PRO A 57 -15.49 -5.63 -3.25
C PRO A 57 -14.59 -5.57 -2.01
N ASP A 58 -15.16 -5.40 -0.81
CA ASP A 58 -14.43 -5.18 0.44
C ASP A 58 -13.35 -6.24 0.67
N ARG A 59 -13.68 -7.51 0.42
CA ARG A 59 -12.73 -8.61 0.55
C ARG A 59 -11.50 -8.45 -0.35
N VAL A 60 -11.71 -8.05 -1.60
CA VAL A 60 -10.62 -7.83 -2.55
C VAL A 60 -9.82 -6.60 -2.14
N PHE A 61 -10.50 -5.57 -1.64
CA PHE A 61 -9.83 -4.36 -1.14
C PHE A 61 -8.93 -4.67 0.06
N GLU A 62 -9.41 -5.41 1.06
CA GLU A 62 -8.63 -5.83 2.23
C GLU A 62 -7.42 -6.72 1.88
N GLU A 63 -7.47 -7.47 0.77
CA GLU A 63 -6.37 -8.32 0.29
C GLU A 63 -5.25 -7.52 -0.43
N HIS A 64 -5.56 -6.33 -0.94
CA HIS A 64 -4.67 -5.54 -1.80
C HIS A 64 -4.25 -4.20 -1.21
N PHE A 65 -4.98 -3.71 -0.21
CA PHE A 65 -4.77 -2.40 0.39
C PHE A 65 -4.61 -2.50 1.90
N ILE A 66 -3.81 -1.59 2.46
CA ILE A 66 -3.67 -1.43 3.90
C ILE A 66 -3.86 0.04 4.29
N ARG A 67 -4.31 0.30 5.52
CA ARG A 67 -4.44 1.67 6.03
C ARG A 67 -3.09 2.38 6.01
N LEU A 68 -3.05 3.65 5.62
CA LEU A 68 -1.82 4.45 5.59
C LEU A 68 -1.10 4.47 6.93
N SER A 69 -1.84 4.52 8.04
CA SER A 69 -1.27 4.50 9.40
C SER A 69 -0.57 3.19 9.75
N GLU A 70 -1.01 2.07 9.16
CA GLU A 70 -0.35 0.78 9.32
C GLU A 70 0.84 0.67 8.37
N TYR A 71 0.66 1.10 7.11
CA TYR A 71 1.70 1.12 6.09
C TYR A 71 2.97 1.86 6.56
N LYS A 72 2.79 3.03 7.18
CA LYS A 72 3.89 3.88 7.68
C LYS A 72 4.65 3.33 8.89
N LYS A 73 4.25 2.19 9.46
CA LYS A 73 5.00 1.53 10.53
C LYS A 73 6.16 0.69 10.01
N TYR A 74 6.17 0.39 8.71
CA TYR A 74 7.15 -0.47 8.05
C TYR A 74 8.11 0.35 7.21
N TYR A 75 9.32 -0.17 7.01
CA TYR A 75 10.28 0.41 6.07
C TYR A 75 9.87 0.19 4.61
N GLN A 76 10.12 1.19 3.78
CA GLN A 76 9.67 1.28 2.39
C GLN A 76 10.84 1.65 1.48
N LEU A 77 10.61 1.53 0.16
CA LEU A 77 11.56 2.06 -0.83
C LEU A 77 11.78 3.56 -0.59
N GLY A 78 13.04 3.99 -0.61
CA GLY A 78 13.43 5.37 -0.35
C GLY A 78 13.56 5.75 1.13
N ASP A 79 13.23 4.85 2.07
CA ASP A 79 13.50 5.10 3.48
C ASP A 79 15.00 5.02 3.78
N ARG A 80 15.40 5.79 4.80
CA ARG A 80 16.77 5.77 5.35
C ARG A 80 16.83 4.95 6.62
N ILE A 81 17.75 4.00 6.67
CA ILE A 81 17.96 3.13 7.83
C ILE A 81 19.41 3.16 8.30
N MET A 82 19.61 3.14 9.62
CA MET A 82 20.95 3.02 10.21
C MET A 82 21.33 1.55 10.36
N ILE A 83 22.49 1.18 9.81
CA ILE A 83 23.00 -0.19 9.88
C ILE A 83 24.43 -0.20 10.41
N ASN A 84 24.71 -1.19 11.27
CA ASN A 84 26.06 -1.57 11.65
C ASN A 84 26.54 -2.74 10.77
N ALA A 85 27.19 -2.42 9.65
CA ALA A 85 27.75 -3.42 8.75
C ALA A 85 29.19 -3.74 9.20
N ASN A 86 29.35 -4.76 10.05
CA ASN A 86 30.66 -5.23 10.54
C ASN A 86 31.51 -4.14 11.22
N GLY A 87 30.88 -3.27 12.02
CA GLY A 87 31.53 -2.16 12.72
C GLY A 87 31.45 -0.82 11.97
N ASN A 88 30.96 -0.80 10.73
CA ASN A 88 30.69 0.44 10.01
C ASN A 88 29.25 0.90 10.27
N PHE A 89 29.11 1.92 11.11
CA PHE A 89 27.83 2.56 11.43
C PHE A 89 27.56 3.65 10.39
N SER A 90 26.60 3.41 9.50
CA SER A 90 26.23 4.37 8.46
C SER A 90 24.73 4.35 8.21
N THR A 91 24.25 5.42 7.59
CA THR A 91 22.88 5.53 7.08
C THR A 91 22.87 5.02 5.65
N TYR A 92 21.85 4.24 5.31
CA TYR A 92 21.66 3.68 3.99
C TYR A 92 20.25 3.99 3.48
N LEU A 93 20.15 4.26 2.19
CA LEU A 93 18.90 4.39 1.45
C LEU A 93 18.44 3.00 0.98
N ILE A 94 17.16 2.68 1.17
CA ILE A 94 16.56 1.45 0.64
C ILE A 94 16.23 1.65 -0.84
N GLU A 95 17.08 1.12 -1.71
CA GLU A 95 16.94 1.20 -3.17
C GLU A 95 16.01 0.11 -3.73
N ASN A 96 16.00 -1.07 -3.10
CA ASN A 96 15.17 -2.18 -3.55
C ASN A 96 14.75 -3.09 -2.39
N ILE A 97 13.55 -3.68 -2.50
CA ILE A 97 13.02 -4.67 -1.56
C ILE A 97 12.52 -5.87 -2.38
N THR A 98 13.12 -7.04 -2.16
CA THR A 98 12.70 -8.29 -2.79
C THR A 98 12.46 -9.37 -1.75
N GLY A 99 11.57 -10.32 -2.01
CA GLY A 99 11.31 -11.39 -1.05
C GLY A 99 10.46 -12.53 -1.59
N ALA A 100 10.60 -13.69 -0.95
CA ALA A 100 9.89 -14.93 -1.29
C ALA A 100 9.03 -15.45 -0.11
N GLY A 101 8.55 -14.54 0.75
CA GLY A 101 7.73 -14.84 1.93
C GLY A 101 8.50 -15.37 3.15
N HIS A 102 9.59 -16.12 2.95
CA HIS A 102 10.45 -16.59 4.05
C HIS A 102 11.68 -15.71 4.28
N TYR A 103 12.18 -15.09 3.21
CA TYR A 103 13.31 -14.18 3.25
C TYR A 103 12.95 -12.90 2.52
N VAL A 104 13.48 -11.79 3.04
CA VAL A 104 13.43 -10.46 2.43
C VAL A 104 14.87 -9.97 2.29
N THR A 105 15.20 -9.43 1.13
CA THR A 105 16.48 -8.81 0.83
C THR A 105 16.26 -7.33 0.55
N LEU A 106 17.02 -6.50 1.26
CA LEU A 106 17.09 -5.06 1.03
C LEU A 106 18.37 -4.78 0.24
N GLU A 107 18.24 -4.09 -0.89
CA GLU A 107 19.37 -3.46 -1.57
C GLU A 107 19.51 -2.05 -1.03
N LEU A 108 20.74 -1.72 -0.62
CA LEU A 108 21.02 -0.54 0.20
C LEU A 108 22.16 0.24 -0.42
N GLU A 109 21.94 1.53 -0.64
CA GLU A 109 22.98 2.48 -1.05
C GLU A 109 23.44 3.28 0.17
N GLN A 110 24.76 3.37 0.36
CA GLN A 110 25.31 4.19 1.43
C GLN A 110 25.24 5.67 1.01
N ASP A 111 24.65 6.52 1.86
CA ASP A 111 24.67 7.98 1.68
C ASP A 111 26.12 8.54 1.74
#